data_AF-A0A9N9FVF4-F1
#
_entry.id   AF-A0A9N9FVF4-F1
#
_cell.length_a   1.000
_cell.length_b   1.000
_cell.length_c   1.000
_cell.angle_alpha   90.00
_cell.angle_beta   90.00
_cell.angle_gamma   90.00
#
_symmetry.space_group_name_H-M   'P 1'
#
loop_
_entity.id
_entity.type
_entity.pdbx_description
1 polymer ?
#
loop_
_entity_poly.entity_id
_entity_poly.type
_entity_poly.pdbx_seq_one_letter_code
_entity_poly.pdbx_strand_id
1 'polypeptide(L)'
;MWSYPSWINQTKAAESRSEMSSKGVIYGGSESYRHMCRFNSGFFFQHQLLLPFDYYWRLEPSVKFMCDIDYDPFLFMQKNKLVYGFTISLKEYESTIPTLWDAVKQFIKEYPHHIKENNIMKFISNDNGETYNL
;
A
#
# COMPACT_ATOMS: atom_id res chain seq x y z
N MET A 1 -0.58 -1.87 17.45
CA MET A 1 -0.64 -1.80 15.97
C MET A 1 -1.26 -0.49 15.46
N TRP A 2 -2.16 0.14 16.23
CA TRP A 2 -2.86 1.38 15.87
C TRP A 2 -2.55 2.52 16.85
N SER A 3 -1.42 3.18 16.66
CA SER A 3 -0.96 4.31 17.48
C SER A 3 0.26 4.98 16.82
N TYR A 4 0.68 6.12 17.35
CA TYR A 4 2.00 6.66 17.02
C TYR A 4 3.11 5.74 17.54
N PRO A 5 4.09 5.37 16.71
CA PRO A 5 5.32 4.81 17.21
C PRO A 5 6.16 5.90 17.90
N SER A 6 7.03 5.50 18.83
CA SER A 6 7.76 6.41 19.71
C SER A 6 8.69 7.40 18.98
N TRP A 7 9.16 7.03 17.79
CA TRP A 7 10.05 7.88 16.98
C TRP A 7 9.32 8.93 16.15
N ILE A 8 7.98 9.01 16.22
CA ILE A 8 7.21 10.03 15.50
C ILE A 8 6.89 11.20 16.42
N ASN A 9 7.36 12.38 16.02
CA ASN A 9 6.97 13.64 16.65
C ASN A 9 5.51 13.96 16.31
N GLN A 10 4.63 13.86 17.30
CA GLN A 10 3.19 14.06 17.14
C GLN A 10 2.81 15.51 16.82
N THR A 11 3.56 16.49 17.33
CA THR A 11 3.36 17.91 17.01
C THR A 11 3.59 18.15 15.52
N LYS A 12 4.73 17.69 14.99
CA LYS A 12 5.03 17.78 13.55
C LYS A 12 3.98 17.03 12.70
N ALA A 13 3.52 15.86 13.17
CA ALA A 13 2.48 15.11 12.50
C ALA A 13 1.14 15.86 12.45
N ALA A 14 0.78 16.57 13.53
CA ALA A 14 -0.43 17.40 13.59
C ALA A 14 -0.33 18.61 12.66
N GLU A 15 0.81 19.32 12.66
CA GLU A 15 1.07 20.44 11.75
C GLU A 15 0.98 20.02 10.28
N SER A 16 1.61 18.90 9.93
CA SER A 16 1.56 18.35 8.56
C SER A 16 0.14 17.99 8.12
N ARG A 17 -0.69 17.49 9.04
CA ARG A 17 -2.12 17.22 8.76
C ARG A 17 -2.89 18.51 8.51
N SER A 18 -2.67 19.53 9.32
CA SER A 18 -3.30 20.84 9.14
C SER A 18 -2.93 21.46 7.80
N GLU A 19 -1.66 21.37 7.40
CA GLU A 19 -1.18 21.82 6.09
C GLU A 19 -1.80 21.03 4.93
N MET A 20 -1.86 19.70 5.00
CA MET A 20 -2.50 18.89 3.96
C MET A 20 -4.00 19.18 3.85
N SER A 21 -4.66 19.42 4.99
CA SER A 21 -6.07 19.81 5.01
C SER A 21 -6.31 21.17 4.38
N SER A 22 -5.44 22.16 4.62
CA SER A 22 -5.58 23.50 4.01
C SER A 22 -5.32 23.50 2.50
N LYS A 23 -4.50 22.56 2.01
CA LYS A 23 -4.28 22.30 0.58
C LYS A 23 -5.39 21.48 -0.09
N GLY A 24 -6.44 21.09 0.65
CA GLY A 24 -7.58 20.34 0.10
C GLY A 24 -7.26 18.88 -0.25
N VAL A 25 -6.19 18.31 0.30
CA VAL A 25 -5.87 16.88 0.09
C VAL A 25 -6.96 16.02 0.75
N ILE A 26 -7.51 15.07 -0.01
CA ILE A 26 -8.53 14.15 0.50
C ILE A 26 -7.95 13.37 1.70
N TYR A 27 -8.68 13.36 2.81
CA TYR A 27 -8.21 12.84 4.12
C TYR A 27 -6.95 13.51 4.68
N GLY A 28 -6.53 14.66 4.15
CA GLY A 28 -5.32 15.39 4.55
C GLY A 28 -5.27 15.68 6.05
N GLY A 29 -6.39 16.04 6.66
CA GLY A 29 -6.48 16.27 8.12
C GLY A 29 -6.69 15.01 8.98
N SER A 30 -6.94 13.84 8.39
CA SER A 30 -7.41 12.66 9.13
C SER A 30 -6.27 11.85 9.76
N GLU A 31 -6.25 11.80 11.08
CA GLU A 31 -5.28 11.01 11.85
C GLU A 31 -5.57 9.51 11.77
N SER A 32 -6.83 9.11 11.96
CA SER A 32 -7.25 7.71 11.87
C SER A 32 -6.98 7.11 10.50
N TYR A 33 -7.12 7.89 9.42
CA TYR A 33 -6.80 7.43 8.06
C TYR A 33 -5.32 7.09 7.89
N ARG A 34 -4.41 7.83 8.55
CA ARG A 34 -2.97 7.51 8.54
C ARG A 34 -2.66 6.25 9.32
N HIS A 35 -3.31 6.06 10.47
CA HIS A 35 -3.20 4.80 11.19
C HIS A 35 -3.75 3.62 10.39
N MET A 36 -4.85 3.82 9.64
CA MET A 36 -5.42 2.83 8.72
C MET A 36 -4.43 2.46 7.61
N CYS A 37 -3.85 3.44 6.91
CA CYS A 37 -2.86 3.18 5.86
C CYS A 37 -1.66 2.40 6.43
N ARG A 38 -1.14 2.80 7.60
CA ARG A 38 -0.05 2.10 8.28
C ARG A 38 -0.43 0.67 8.69
N PHE A 39 -1.63 0.47 9.22
CA PHE A 39 -2.13 -0.84 9.63
C PHE A 39 -2.22 -1.80 8.44
N ASN A 40 -2.82 -1.35 7.34
CA ASN A 40 -2.93 -2.13 6.11
C ASN A 40 -1.60 -2.35 5.39
N SER A 41 -0.60 -1.48 5.60
CA SER A 41 0.74 -1.66 5.01
C SER A 41 1.62 -2.63 5.79
N GLY A 42 1.52 -2.64 7.13
CA GLY A 42 2.56 -3.29 7.95
C GLY A 42 2.06 -4.24 9.04
N PHE A 43 0.75 -4.32 9.33
CA PHE A 43 0.29 -5.00 10.54
C PHE A 43 -0.88 -5.96 10.35
N PHE A 44 -1.80 -5.72 9.41
CA PHE A 44 -3.03 -6.51 9.34
C PHE A 44 -2.73 -8.01 9.21
N PHE A 45 -1.79 -8.40 8.35
CA PHE A 45 -1.38 -9.79 8.11
C PHE A 45 -0.68 -10.46 9.31
N GLN A 46 -0.29 -9.69 10.33
CA GLN A 46 0.30 -10.19 11.57
C GLN A 46 -0.75 -10.41 12.67
N HIS A 47 -2.01 -10.06 12.41
CA HIS A 47 -3.07 -10.24 13.39
C HIS A 47 -3.27 -11.73 13.69
N GLN A 48 -3.48 -12.09 14.98
CA GLN A 48 -3.57 -13.49 15.42
C GLN A 48 -4.62 -14.29 14.65
N LEU A 49 -5.76 -13.66 14.33
CA LEU A 49 -6.82 -14.28 13.54
C LEU A 49 -6.43 -14.59 12.09
N LEU A 50 -5.39 -13.95 11.56
CA LEU A 50 -4.92 -14.16 10.19
C LEU A 50 -3.73 -15.13 10.09
N LEU A 51 -3.03 -15.41 11.19
CA LEU A 51 -1.86 -16.30 11.19
C LEU A 51 -2.11 -17.71 10.61
N PRO A 52 -3.31 -18.32 10.75
CA PRO A 52 -3.57 -19.63 10.15
C PRO A 52 -3.82 -19.62 8.64
N PHE A 53 -3.86 -18.46 7.97
CA PHE A 53 -4.27 -18.34 6.58
C PHE A 53 -3.11 -17.90 5.67
N ASP A 54 -2.99 -18.56 4.51
CA ASP A 54 -2.00 -18.21 3.48
C ASP A 54 -2.50 -17.12 2.51
N TYR A 55 -3.82 -16.96 2.38
CA TYR A 55 -4.45 -16.00 1.46
C TYR A 55 -5.53 -15.18 2.20
N TYR A 56 -5.74 -13.95 1.73
CA TYR A 56 -6.86 -13.12 2.15
C TYR A 56 -7.47 -12.41 0.93
N TRP A 57 -8.76 -12.13 1.01
CA TRP A 57 -9.43 -11.22 0.08
C TRP A 57 -9.90 -9.99 0.85
N ARG A 58 -9.28 -8.84 0.58
CA ARG A 58 -9.69 -7.57 1.18
C ARG A 58 -11.05 -7.13 0.63
N LEU A 59 -12.02 -6.97 1.53
CA LEU A 59 -13.34 -6.44 1.23
C LEU A 59 -13.53 -5.10 1.95
N GLU A 60 -13.97 -4.08 1.22
CA GLU A 60 -14.28 -2.76 1.75
C GLU A 60 -15.79 -2.53 1.76
N PRO A 61 -16.32 -1.63 2.61
CA PRO A 61 -17.70 -1.21 2.55
C PRO A 61 -18.06 -0.58 1.18
N SER A 62 -19.33 -0.67 0.79
CA SER A 62 -19.87 -0.01 -0.41
C SER A 62 -19.30 -0.47 -1.76
N VAL A 63 -18.69 -1.67 -1.83
CA VAL A 63 -18.30 -2.30 -3.10
C VAL A 63 -19.47 -3.03 -3.77
N LYS A 64 -19.35 -3.26 -5.08
CA LYS A 64 -20.31 -4.06 -5.86
C LYS A 64 -19.56 -5.09 -6.72
N PHE A 65 -20.07 -6.30 -6.76
CA PHE A 65 -19.61 -7.36 -7.66
C PHE A 65 -20.68 -7.55 -8.73
N MET A 66 -20.32 -7.29 -9.99
CA MET A 66 -21.27 -7.24 -11.11
C MET A 66 -21.38 -8.57 -11.86
N CYS A 67 -20.51 -9.53 -11.53
CA CYS A 67 -20.42 -10.82 -12.19
C CYS A 67 -20.41 -11.92 -11.12
N ASP A 68 -21.01 -13.05 -11.45
CA ASP A 68 -20.85 -14.27 -10.68
C ASP A 68 -19.41 -14.79 -10.81
N ILE A 69 -18.92 -15.45 -9.77
CA ILE A 69 -17.60 -16.09 -9.75
C ILE A 69 -17.85 -17.58 -9.53
N ASP A 70 -17.68 -18.35 -10.59
CA ASP A 70 -18.03 -19.77 -10.70
C ASP A 70 -16.85 -20.72 -10.41
N TYR A 71 -15.72 -20.18 -9.93
CA TYR A 71 -14.53 -20.91 -9.52
C TYR A 71 -14.03 -20.44 -8.15
N ASP A 72 -13.23 -21.26 -7.47
CA ASP A 72 -12.57 -20.89 -6.21
C ASP A 72 -11.32 -20.01 -6.51
N PRO A 73 -11.32 -18.72 -6.12
CA PRO A 73 -10.20 -17.83 -6.43
C PRO A 73 -8.93 -18.17 -5.66
N PHE A 74 -9.04 -18.67 -4.43
CA PHE A 74 -7.86 -19.04 -3.64
C PHE A 74 -7.21 -20.30 -4.20
N LEU A 75 -8.01 -21.29 -4.57
CA LEU A 75 -7.50 -22.49 -5.24
C LEU A 75 -6.89 -22.15 -6.61
N PHE A 76 -7.48 -21.21 -7.36
CA PHE A 76 -6.92 -20.71 -8.60
C PHE A 76 -5.55 -20.07 -8.38
N MET A 77 -5.41 -19.20 -7.38
CA MET A 77 -4.14 -18.58 -7.02
C MET A 77 -3.08 -19.63 -6.64
N GLN A 78 -3.44 -20.58 -5.77
CA GLN A 78 -2.54 -21.64 -5.31
C GLN A 78 -2.08 -22.55 -6.46
N LYS A 79 -3.00 -23.07 -7.28
CA LYS A 79 -2.68 -23.98 -8.39
C LYS A 79 -1.78 -23.33 -9.44
N ASN A 80 -1.98 -22.04 -9.70
CA ASN A 80 -1.22 -21.29 -10.70
C ASN A 80 0.01 -20.57 -10.11
N LYS A 81 0.33 -20.77 -8.82
CA LYS A 81 1.47 -20.15 -8.12
C LYS A 81 1.44 -18.61 -8.20
N LEU A 82 0.25 -18.03 -8.09
CA LEU A 82 0.03 -16.59 -8.09
C LEU A 82 0.07 -16.06 -6.65
N VAL A 83 0.67 -14.89 -6.47
CA VAL A 83 0.90 -14.30 -5.13
C VAL A 83 0.04 -13.05 -4.89
N TYR A 84 -0.35 -12.34 -5.94
CA TYR A 84 -1.13 -11.12 -5.82
C TYR A 84 -2.14 -10.98 -6.97
N GLY A 85 -3.35 -10.54 -6.66
CA GLY A 85 -4.42 -10.31 -7.63
C GLY A 85 -5.10 -8.96 -7.37
N PHE A 86 -5.44 -8.24 -8.43
CA PHE A 86 -6.11 -6.94 -8.37
C PHE A 86 -7.05 -6.77 -9.57
N THR A 87 -8.01 -5.84 -9.46
CA THR A 87 -8.98 -5.54 -10.53
C THR A 87 -8.85 -4.14 -11.10
N ILE A 88 -8.36 -3.18 -10.30
CA ILE A 88 -8.24 -1.76 -10.69
C ILE A 88 -6.83 -1.28 -10.32
N SER A 89 -6.18 -0.58 -11.23
CA SER A 89 -4.96 0.20 -10.99
C SER A 89 -5.22 1.68 -11.29
N LEU A 90 -4.70 2.57 -10.46
CA LEU A 90 -4.90 4.01 -10.57
C LEU A 90 -3.57 4.72 -10.35
N LYS A 91 -3.48 5.94 -10.86
CA LYS A 91 -2.42 6.87 -10.51
C LYS A 91 -2.67 7.46 -9.15
N GLU A 92 -1.64 7.50 -8.30
CA GLU A 92 -1.72 8.17 -7.01
C GLU A 92 -1.59 9.70 -7.16
N TYR A 93 -2.14 10.45 -6.21
CA TYR A 93 -1.85 11.86 -6.06
C TYR A 93 -0.46 12.06 -5.46
N GLU A 94 0.47 12.56 -6.27
CA GLU A 94 1.88 12.79 -5.88
C GLU A 94 2.03 13.56 -4.55
N SER A 95 1.13 14.50 -4.29
CA SER A 95 1.11 15.32 -3.07
C SER A 95 0.94 14.52 -1.77
N THR A 96 0.47 13.28 -1.86
CA THR A 96 0.30 12.37 -0.70
C THR A 96 1.55 11.54 -0.41
N ILE A 97 2.45 11.40 -1.39
CA ILE A 97 3.62 10.51 -1.35
C ILE A 97 4.91 11.18 -1.88
N PRO A 98 5.18 12.46 -1.55
CA PRO A 98 6.24 13.23 -2.22
C PRO A 98 7.66 12.67 -2.02
N THR A 99 7.88 11.88 -0.96
CA THR A 99 9.19 11.30 -0.63
C THR A 99 9.18 9.76 -0.67
N LEU A 100 8.08 9.15 -1.10
CA LEU A 100 7.94 7.68 -1.07
C LEU A 100 8.95 7.01 -2.00
N TRP A 101 9.06 7.48 -3.25
CA TRP A 101 9.94 6.84 -4.22
C TRP A 101 11.41 6.99 -3.86
N ASP A 102 11.82 8.12 -3.30
CA ASP A 102 13.19 8.31 -2.82
C ASP A 102 13.53 7.36 -1.68
N ALA A 103 12.61 7.16 -0.72
CA ALA A 103 12.78 6.17 0.34
C ALA A 103 12.86 4.74 -0.22
N VAL A 104 12.06 4.41 -1.24
CA VAL A 104 12.12 3.11 -1.93
C VAL A 104 13.46 2.93 -2.65
N LYS A 105 13.94 3.92 -3.39
CA LYS A 105 15.26 3.87 -4.04
C LYS A 105 16.39 3.71 -3.03
N GLN A 106 16.33 4.38 -1.89
CA GLN A 106 17.29 4.20 -0.80
C GLN A 106 17.27 2.75 -0.28
N PHE A 107 16.09 2.19 -0.03
CA PHE A 107 15.95 0.80 0.38
C PHE A 107 16.49 -0.18 -0.67
N ILE A 108 16.17 0.02 -1.96
CA ILE A 108 16.69 -0.80 -3.06
C ILE A 108 18.22 -0.78 -3.10
N LYS A 109 18.82 0.40 -2.91
CA LYS A 109 20.28 0.55 -2.89
C LYS A 109 20.92 -0.19 -1.72
N GLU A 110 20.29 -0.18 -0.55
CA GLU A 110 20.79 -0.86 0.65
C GLU A 110 20.56 -2.38 0.59
N TYR A 111 19.44 -2.82 -0.03
CA TYR A 111 19.03 -4.22 -0.10
C TYR A 111 18.78 -4.71 -1.55
N PRO A 112 19.78 -4.67 -2.44
CA PRO A 112 19.60 -4.99 -3.85
C PRO A 112 19.18 -6.44 -4.10
N HIS A 113 19.53 -7.35 -3.19
CA HIS A 113 19.20 -8.78 -3.27
C HIS A 113 17.70 -9.09 -3.16
N HIS A 114 16.87 -8.13 -2.70
CA HIS A 114 15.41 -8.27 -2.72
C HIS A 114 14.80 -7.99 -4.09
N ILE A 115 15.55 -7.41 -5.04
CA ILE A 115 15.05 -7.05 -6.36
C ILE A 115 15.24 -8.23 -7.31
N LYS A 116 14.12 -8.79 -7.75
CA LYS A 116 14.09 -9.86 -8.76
C LYS A 116 14.37 -9.28 -10.14
N GLU A 117 15.10 -10.01 -10.97
CA GLU A 117 15.37 -9.65 -12.37
C GLU A 117 14.06 -9.46 -13.16
N ASN A 118 13.12 -10.40 -12.99
CA ASN A 118 11.80 -10.38 -13.65
C ASN A 118 10.73 -9.69 -12.79
N ASN A 119 11.00 -8.47 -12.34
CA ASN A 119 10.03 -7.66 -11.61
C ASN A 119 9.12 -6.83 -12.54
N ILE A 120 8.19 -6.08 -11.96
CA ILE A 120 7.24 -5.22 -12.68
C ILE A 120 7.67 -3.75 -12.74
N MET A 121 8.97 -3.44 -12.77
CA MET A 121 9.48 -2.05 -12.75
C MET A 121 8.86 -1.18 -13.85
N LYS A 122 8.62 -1.74 -15.05
CA LYS A 122 7.98 -1.01 -16.16
C LYS A 122 6.54 -0.57 -15.89
N PHE A 123 5.86 -1.23 -14.95
CA PHE A 123 4.55 -0.78 -14.49
C PHE A 123 4.67 0.43 -13.54
N ILE A 124 5.75 0.49 -12.76
CA ILE A 124 6.01 1.51 -11.72
C ILE A 124 6.77 2.73 -12.27
N SER A 125 7.59 2.56 -13.30
CA SER A 125 8.47 3.61 -13.80
C SER A 125 8.64 3.53 -15.32
N ASN A 126 8.63 4.69 -15.97
CA ASN A 126 8.82 4.82 -17.41
C ASN A 126 10.29 5.05 -17.79
N ASP A 127 11.17 5.22 -16.81
CA ASP A 127 12.58 5.59 -16.97
C ASP A 127 13.51 4.68 -16.15
N ASN A 128 13.17 3.38 -16.10
CA ASN A 128 13.96 2.33 -15.45
C ASN A 128 14.19 2.53 -13.94
N GLY A 129 13.27 3.22 -13.26
CA GLY A 129 13.27 3.40 -11.82
C GLY A 129 13.81 4.75 -11.35
N GLU A 130 14.20 5.64 -12.24
CA GLU A 130 14.65 6.99 -11.86
C GLU A 130 13.51 7.79 -11.20
N THR A 131 12.31 7.74 -11.80
CA THR A 131 11.09 8.37 -11.29
C THR A 131 9.94 7.37 -11.13
N TYR A 132 9.00 7.68 -10.23
CA TYR A 132 7.75 6.94 -10.06
C TYR A 132 6.69 7.52 -11.01
N ASN A 133 6.04 6.69 -11.83
CA ASN A 133 5.10 7.13 -12.86
C ASN A 133 3.66 7.41 -12.34
N LEU A 134 3.47 7.21 -11.03
CA LEU A 134 2.22 7.27 -10.26
C LEU A 134 1.22 6.20 -10.70
#